data_AF-U2RLT9-F1
#
_entry.id   AF-U2RLT9-F1
#
_cell.length_a   1.000
_cell.length_b   1.000
_cell.length_c   1.000
_cell.angle_alpha   90.00
_cell.angle_beta   90.00
_cell.angle_gamma   90.00
#
_symmetry.space_group_name_H-M   'P 1'
#
loop_
_entity.id
_entity.type
_entity.pdbx_description
1 polymer ?
#
loop_
_entity_poly.entity_id
_entity_poly.type
_entity_poly.pdbx_seq_one_letter_code
_entity_poly.pdbx_strand_id
1 'polypeptide(L)'
;DRVPAIVEGWLLGQAGGGAVADVLFGVVNPSGRLAETVIAHLGDTAASINFPGEKGHVRYGEGLFVGYRDLDAREVAVSFPFGHGLSYTTFDFGAPAVEATADGGIRVSVDVTNSGGRDGREVVQVYVALPGSAVTRPVRELKGFANVAVAAGATESVVIEIPADDLAYYDTDLAGWIVEGGDYVVSVGASSRDLRGSATVSVAGDGKAVPLSVESTLGEWLSHPVGAQVLGAALAQTGDAAVAGMLADPGLRRMAEGIPLIRAIGFSGNAVSPEQLDQLVAAANA
;
A
#
# COMPACT_ATOMS: atom_id res chain seq x y z
N ASP A 1 -26.13 8.44 -18.57
CA ASP A 1 -27.48 8.93 -18.21
C ASP A 1 -28.59 8.50 -19.16
N ARG A 2 -28.33 8.38 -20.48
CA ARG A 2 -29.37 8.02 -21.47
C ARG A 2 -29.70 6.52 -21.58
N VAL A 3 -28.92 5.66 -20.92
CA VAL A 3 -29.11 4.20 -20.95
C VAL A 3 -29.38 3.69 -19.53
N PRO A 4 -30.33 2.75 -19.35
CA PRO A 4 -30.68 2.23 -18.03
C PRO A 4 -29.71 1.15 -17.52
N ALA A 5 -28.94 0.52 -18.41
CA ALA A 5 -27.99 -0.54 -18.07
C ALA A 5 -26.85 -0.60 -19.10
N ILE A 6 -25.68 -1.06 -18.65
CA ILE A 6 -24.49 -1.33 -19.47
C ILE A 6 -23.95 -2.70 -19.04
N VAL A 7 -23.62 -3.55 -20.01
CA VAL A 7 -22.92 -4.82 -19.78
C VAL A 7 -21.61 -4.75 -20.56
N GLU A 8 -20.49 -4.80 -19.83
CA GLU A 8 -19.15 -4.84 -20.42
C GLU A 8 -18.72 -6.30 -20.61
N GLY A 9 -18.45 -6.69 -21.85
CA GLY A 9 -18.10 -8.07 -22.21
C GLY A 9 -16.63 -8.27 -22.57
N TRP A 10 -15.87 -7.22 -22.86
CA TRP A 10 -14.52 -7.31 -23.40
C TRP A 10 -14.48 -8.17 -24.68
N LEU A 11 -13.45 -9.01 -24.80
CA LEU A 11 -13.25 -9.97 -25.89
C LEU A 11 -13.64 -11.38 -25.43
N LEU A 12 -14.92 -11.73 -25.59
CA LEU A 12 -15.53 -12.95 -25.03
C LEU A 12 -15.18 -14.28 -25.75
N GLY A 13 -14.41 -14.23 -26.84
CA GLY A 13 -14.14 -15.41 -27.66
C GLY A 13 -15.38 -16.00 -28.33
N GLN A 14 -15.27 -17.24 -28.82
CA GLN A 14 -16.29 -17.86 -29.69
C GLN A 14 -17.63 -18.16 -29.00
N ALA A 15 -17.65 -18.26 -27.67
CA ALA A 15 -18.87 -18.53 -26.89
C ALA A 15 -19.58 -17.24 -26.41
N GLY A 16 -19.06 -16.05 -26.76
CA GLY A 16 -19.52 -14.78 -26.21
C GLY A 16 -20.98 -14.46 -26.48
N GLY A 17 -21.52 -14.82 -27.65
CA GLY A 17 -22.93 -14.59 -27.97
C GLY A 17 -23.89 -15.27 -27.00
N GLY A 18 -23.61 -16.54 -26.65
CA GLY A 18 -24.40 -17.28 -25.66
C GLY A 18 -24.24 -16.72 -24.26
N ALA A 19 -23.00 -16.43 -23.84
CA ALA A 19 -22.73 -15.89 -22.52
C ALA A 19 -23.41 -14.53 -22.27
N VAL A 20 -23.41 -13.63 -23.26
CA VAL A 20 -24.12 -12.35 -23.17
C VAL A 20 -25.63 -12.55 -23.08
N ALA A 21 -26.20 -13.49 -23.86
CA ALA A 21 -27.62 -13.80 -23.76
C ALA A 21 -27.98 -14.32 -22.36
N ASP A 22 -27.21 -15.25 -21.80
CA ASP A 22 -27.46 -15.81 -20.47
C ASP A 22 -27.43 -14.74 -19.37
N VAL A 23 -26.50 -13.78 -19.46
CA VAL A 23 -26.47 -12.63 -18.55
C VAL A 23 -27.68 -11.73 -18.77
N LEU A 24 -27.95 -11.27 -20.00
CA LEU A 24 -29.05 -10.33 -20.28
C LEU A 24 -30.43 -10.88 -19.90
N PHE A 25 -30.65 -12.18 -20.03
CA PHE A 25 -31.90 -12.84 -19.63
C PHE A 25 -31.90 -13.32 -18.17
N GLY A 26 -30.83 -13.09 -17.42
CA GLY A 26 -30.72 -13.48 -16.01
C GLY A 26 -30.73 -14.99 -15.77
N VAL A 27 -30.36 -15.76 -16.80
CA VAL A 27 -30.05 -17.20 -16.69
C VAL A 27 -28.82 -17.37 -15.80
N VAL A 28 -27.86 -16.45 -15.94
CA VAL A 28 -26.70 -16.32 -15.05
C VAL A 28 -26.68 -14.91 -14.44
N ASN A 29 -26.38 -14.83 -13.15
CA ASN A 29 -26.14 -13.57 -12.45
C ASN A 29 -24.72 -13.07 -12.73
N PRO A 30 -24.50 -11.85 -13.27
CA PRO A 30 -23.17 -11.33 -13.51
C PRO A 30 -22.40 -11.15 -12.20
N SER A 31 -21.13 -11.53 -12.21
CA SER A 31 -20.23 -11.45 -11.06
C SER A 31 -18.82 -10.98 -11.43
N GLY A 32 -18.66 -10.40 -12.62
CA GLY A 32 -17.39 -9.84 -13.07
C GLY A 32 -17.02 -8.58 -12.31
N ARG A 33 -15.72 -8.37 -12.09
CA ARG A 33 -15.15 -7.16 -11.48
C ARG A 33 -14.13 -6.57 -12.42
N LEU A 34 -14.10 -5.24 -12.55
CA LEU A 34 -13.15 -4.54 -13.41
C LEU A 34 -11.70 -4.77 -12.92
N ALA A 35 -10.84 -5.27 -13.80
CA ALA A 35 -9.39 -5.35 -13.56
C ALA A 35 -8.65 -4.04 -13.88
N GLU A 36 -9.35 -3.05 -14.45
CA GLU A 36 -8.83 -1.76 -14.86
C GLU A 36 -9.80 -0.65 -14.43
N THR A 37 -9.29 0.56 -14.19
CA THR A 37 -10.16 1.71 -13.91
C THR A 37 -10.69 2.30 -15.21
N VAL A 38 -12.02 2.46 -15.33
CA VAL A 38 -12.62 3.19 -16.45
C VAL A 38 -12.65 4.67 -16.09
N ILE A 39 -11.71 5.40 -16.69
CA ILE A 39 -11.51 6.83 -16.49
C ILE A 39 -12.59 7.66 -17.21
N ALA A 40 -12.89 8.83 -16.66
CA ALA A 40 -13.80 9.79 -17.30
C ALA A 40 -13.11 10.55 -18.44
N HIS A 41 -11.84 10.94 -18.23
CA HIS A 41 -11.04 11.62 -19.24
C HIS A 41 -9.65 10.97 -19.36
N LEU A 42 -9.16 10.79 -20.59
CA LEU A 42 -7.85 10.18 -20.84
C LEU A 42 -6.69 10.97 -20.21
N GLY A 43 -6.82 12.31 -20.18
CA GLY A 43 -5.86 13.21 -19.56
C GLY A 43 -5.75 13.06 -18.04
N ASP A 44 -6.68 12.36 -17.39
CA ASP A 44 -6.61 12.11 -15.95
C ASP A 44 -5.58 11.05 -15.60
N THR A 45 -5.11 10.24 -16.56
CA THR A 45 -4.10 9.22 -16.28
C THR A 45 -2.74 9.86 -16.01
N ALA A 46 -2.00 9.39 -14.99
CA ALA A 46 -0.64 9.89 -14.74
C ALA A 46 0.32 9.68 -15.91
N ALA A 47 0.08 8.66 -16.75
CA ALA A 47 0.85 8.40 -17.96
C ALA A 47 0.55 9.38 -19.12
N SER A 48 -0.53 10.17 -19.05
CA SER A 48 -1.00 11.03 -20.16
C SER A 48 0.05 12.03 -20.66
N ILE A 49 0.96 12.46 -19.80
CA ILE A 49 2.05 13.39 -20.14
C ILE A 49 3.23 12.67 -20.81
N ASN A 50 3.51 11.43 -20.39
CA ASN A 50 4.71 10.70 -20.80
C ASN A 50 4.47 9.73 -21.96
N PHE A 51 3.21 9.43 -22.31
CA PHE A 51 2.85 8.52 -23.41
C PHE A 51 2.49 9.31 -24.69
N PRO A 52 2.97 8.90 -25.89
CA PRO A 52 3.74 7.69 -26.21
C PRO A 52 5.27 7.88 -26.11
N GLY A 53 5.74 8.90 -25.42
CA GLY A 53 7.16 9.21 -25.23
C GLY A 53 7.77 10.04 -26.35
N GLU A 54 9.10 10.16 -26.32
CA GLU A 54 9.88 10.94 -27.26
C GLU A 54 11.21 10.25 -27.59
N LYS A 55 11.70 10.41 -28.83
CA LYS A 55 13.00 9.89 -29.29
C LYS A 55 13.22 8.39 -29.01
N GLY A 56 12.15 7.59 -29.04
CA GLY A 56 12.21 6.14 -28.78
C GLY A 56 12.31 5.76 -27.30
N HIS A 57 12.03 6.68 -26.38
CA HIS A 57 12.03 6.45 -24.94
C HIS A 57 10.73 6.91 -24.28
N VAL A 58 10.20 6.12 -23.35
CA VAL A 58 9.03 6.44 -22.53
C VAL A 58 9.46 6.41 -21.06
N ARG A 59 9.27 7.53 -20.36
CA ARG A 59 9.58 7.61 -18.92
C ARG A 59 8.32 7.31 -18.10
N TYR A 60 8.42 6.35 -17.20
CA TYR A 60 7.37 6.01 -16.25
C TYR A 60 7.45 6.97 -15.05
N GLY A 61 7.11 8.23 -15.29
CA GLY A 61 7.24 9.32 -14.31
C GLY A 61 6.27 9.22 -13.14
N GLU A 62 5.20 8.44 -13.30
CA GLU A 62 4.18 8.15 -12.30
C GLU A 62 4.65 7.16 -11.22
N GLY A 63 5.74 6.42 -11.45
CA GLY A 63 6.27 5.45 -10.49
C GLY A 63 5.24 4.39 -10.10
N LEU A 64 4.99 4.24 -8.79
CA LEU A 64 4.02 3.27 -8.25
C LEU A 64 2.56 3.71 -8.42
N PHE A 65 2.32 4.98 -8.76
CA PHE A 65 0.99 5.55 -8.93
C PHE A 65 0.47 5.25 -10.33
N VAL A 66 0.05 4.01 -10.55
CA VAL A 66 -0.55 3.53 -11.81
C VAL A 66 -2.00 3.12 -11.59
N GLY A 67 -2.88 3.55 -12.49
CA GLY A 67 -4.31 3.20 -12.45
C GLY A 67 -5.00 3.74 -11.19
N TYR A 68 -5.71 2.87 -10.47
CA TYR A 68 -6.46 3.29 -9.28
C TYR A 68 -5.55 3.86 -8.18
N ARG A 69 -4.28 3.43 -8.08
CA ARG A 69 -3.33 3.95 -7.07
C ARG A 69 -3.13 5.45 -7.20
N ASP A 70 -3.00 5.93 -8.42
CA ASP A 70 -2.87 7.35 -8.76
C ASP A 70 -4.19 8.10 -8.60
N LEU A 71 -5.25 7.58 -9.20
CA LEU A 71 -6.56 8.23 -9.22
C LEU A 71 -7.17 8.34 -7.82
N ASP A 72 -6.90 7.38 -6.94
CA ASP A 72 -7.31 7.43 -5.53
C ASP A 72 -6.42 8.39 -4.73
N ALA A 73 -5.10 8.42 -4.98
CA ALA A 73 -4.18 9.36 -4.30
C ALA A 73 -4.46 10.82 -4.65
N ARG A 74 -4.91 11.11 -5.88
CA ARG A 74 -5.29 12.44 -6.34
C ARG A 74 -6.79 12.73 -6.22
N GLU A 75 -7.56 11.80 -5.64
CA GLU A 75 -9.02 11.92 -5.46
C GLU A 75 -9.79 12.25 -6.75
N VAL A 76 -9.32 11.74 -7.89
CA VAL A 76 -9.93 12.01 -9.20
C VAL A 76 -11.21 11.20 -9.36
N ALA A 77 -12.28 11.84 -9.84
CA ALA A 77 -13.52 11.14 -10.19
C ALA A 77 -13.32 10.23 -11.42
N VAL A 78 -13.81 9.00 -11.35
CA VAL A 78 -13.71 8.00 -12.41
C VAL A 78 -15.10 7.52 -12.81
N SER A 79 -15.28 7.05 -14.04
CA SER A 79 -16.57 6.50 -14.47
C SER A 79 -16.89 5.19 -13.77
N PHE A 80 -15.91 4.28 -13.69
CA PHE A 80 -16.02 3.05 -12.90
C PHE A 80 -14.67 2.71 -12.24
N PRO A 81 -14.64 2.56 -10.90
CA PRO A 81 -13.39 2.30 -10.19
C PRO A 81 -12.87 0.88 -10.41
N PHE A 82 -11.59 0.66 -10.10
CA PHE A 82 -11.01 -0.68 -10.06
C PHE A 82 -11.81 -1.61 -9.13
N GLY A 83 -11.99 -2.85 -9.56
CA GLY A 83 -12.78 -3.84 -8.85
C GLY A 83 -14.29 -3.60 -8.90
N HIS A 84 -14.80 -2.60 -9.62
CA HIS A 84 -16.25 -2.37 -9.74
C HIS A 84 -16.94 -3.48 -10.55
N GLY A 85 -18.16 -3.81 -10.15
CA GLY A 85 -19.03 -4.77 -10.82
C GLY A 85 -20.40 -4.77 -10.15
N LEU A 86 -21.46 -4.98 -10.92
CA LEU A 86 -22.81 -5.11 -10.38
C LEU A 86 -23.27 -6.56 -10.45
N SER A 87 -24.29 -6.88 -9.65
CA SER A 87 -24.95 -8.17 -9.60
C SER A 87 -26.47 -7.98 -9.70
N TYR A 88 -27.19 -9.03 -10.09
CA TYR A 88 -28.66 -9.08 -9.99
C TYR A 88 -29.17 -9.40 -8.60
N THR A 89 -28.28 -9.57 -7.62
CA THR A 89 -28.59 -9.67 -6.20
C THR A 89 -27.78 -8.64 -5.41
N THR A 90 -28.06 -8.50 -4.12
CA THR A 90 -27.33 -7.61 -3.21
C THR A 90 -26.57 -8.43 -2.18
N PHE A 91 -25.41 -7.94 -1.78
CA PHE A 91 -24.60 -8.55 -0.74
C PHE A 91 -24.33 -7.52 0.35
N ASP A 92 -24.34 -7.96 1.60
CA ASP A 92 -23.96 -7.19 2.78
C ASP A 92 -22.73 -7.82 3.42
N PHE A 93 -21.83 -6.99 3.93
CA PHE A 93 -20.56 -7.43 4.51
C PHE A 93 -20.63 -7.19 6.02
N GLY A 94 -20.25 -8.21 6.79
CA GLY A 94 -20.03 -8.08 8.23
C GLY A 94 -18.80 -7.21 8.56
N ALA A 95 -18.61 -6.95 9.85
CA ALA A 95 -17.38 -6.31 10.31
C ALA A 95 -16.18 -7.25 10.08
N PRO A 96 -15.09 -6.79 9.44
CA PRO A 96 -13.93 -7.64 9.20
C PRO A 96 -13.18 -7.90 10.51
N ALA A 97 -12.84 -9.15 10.76
CA ALA A 97 -11.88 -9.56 11.78
C ALA A 97 -10.50 -9.68 11.15
N VAL A 98 -9.50 -9.04 11.74
CA VAL A 98 -8.13 -8.97 11.21
C VAL A 98 -7.14 -9.34 12.29
N GLU A 99 -6.25 -10.28 12.00
CA GLU A 99 -5.22 -10.74 12.92
C GLU A 99 -3.85 -10.82 12.22
N ALA A 100 -2.78 -10.51 12.95
CA ALA A 100 -1.43 -10.75 12.47
C ALA A 100 -1.13 -12.24 12.59
N THR A 101 -0.55 -12.83 11.55
CA THR A 101 -0.19 -14.25 11.55
C THR A 101 1.21 -14.44 12.15
N ALA A 102 1.51 -15.65 12.62
CA ALA A 102 2.78 -15.95 13.28
C ALA A 102 4.01 -15.79 12.37
N ASP A 103 3.82 -15.87 11.05
CA ASP A 103 4.81 -15.66 9.99
C ASP A 103 4.88 -14.19 9.52
N GLY A 104 4.19 -13.27 10.20
CA GLY A 104 4.27 -11.83 9.93
C GLY A 104 3.33 -11.31 8.83
N GLY A 105 2.44 -12.16 8.33
CA GLY A 105 1.35 -11.79 7.43
C GLY A 105 0.11 -11.28 8.17
N ILE A 106 -0.99 -11.19 7.43
CA ILE A 106 -2.29 -10.75 7.94
C ILE A 106 -3.36 -11.76 7.49
N ARG A 107 -4.17 -12.25 8.43
CA ARG A 107 -5.41 -12.97 8.13
C ARG A 107 -6.60 -12.03 8.26
N VAL A 108 -7.48 -12.07 7.26
CA VAL A 108 -8.75 -11.33 7.25
C VAL A 108 -9.90 -12.31 7.15
N SER A 109 -10.89 -12.18 8.03
CA SER A 109 -12.15 -12.92 7.98
C SER A 109 -13.33 -11.96 7.90
N VAL A 110 -14.30 -12.23 7.03
CA VAL A 110 -15.52 -11.44 6.88
C VAL A 110 -16.69 -12.32 6.46
N ASP A 111 -17.84 -12.07 7.08
CA ASP A 111 -19.09 -12.73 6.67
C ASP A 111 -19.74 -11.95 5.53
N VAL A 112 -20.17 -12.67 4.49
CA VAL A 112 -20.84 -12.13 3.32
C VAL A 112 -22.24 -12.70 3.25
N THR A 113 -23.24 -11.84 3.36
CA THR A 113 -24.65 -12.23 3.28
C THR A 113 -25.24 -11.82 1.95
N ASN A 114 -25.89 -12.75 1.25
CA ASN A 114 -26.69 -12.40 0.08
C ASN A 114 -28.08 -11.95 0.56
N SER A 115 -28.30 -10.64 0.59
CA SER A 115 -29.54 -10.03 1.06
C SER A 115 -30.60 -9.88 -0.03
N GLY A 116 -30.32 -10.31 -1.26
CA GLY A 116 -31.27 -10.25 -2.37
C GLY A 116 -32.02 -11.57 -2.61
N GLY A 117 -32.85 -11.56 -3.66
CA GLY A 117 -33.74 -12.67 -4.01
C GLY A 117 -33.19 -13.67 -5.04
N ARG A 118 -31.90 -13.59 -5.38
CA ARG A 118 -31.26 -14.45 -6.38
C ARG A 118 -29.93 -14.98 -5.87
N ASP A 119 -29.60 -16.21 -6.22
CA ASP A 119 -28.27 -16.74 -6.01
C ASP A 119 -27.25 -15.89 -6.80
N GLY A 120 -26.04 -15.75 -6.25
CA GLY A 120 -25.02 -14.95 -6.87
C GLY A 120 -23.63 -15.27 -6.35
N ARG A 121 -22.65 -14.63 -6.97
CA ARG A 121 -21.25 -14.65 -6.54
C ARG A 121 -20.81 -13.25 -6.20
N GLU A 122 -20.09 -13.12 -5.08
CA GLU A 122 -19.47 -11.88 -4.66
C GLU A 122 -17.94 -12.06 -4.66
N VAL A 123 -17.22 -10.99 -4.99
CA VAL A 123 -15.77 -10.89 -4.90
C VAL A 123 -15.44 -9.94 -3.76
N VAL A 124 -15.10 -10.53 -2.62
CA VAL A 124 -14.57 -9.80 -1.46
C VAL A 124 -13.17 -9.32 -1.80
N GLN A 125 -12.91 -8.02 -1.73
CA GLN A 125 -11.60 -7.42 -2.01
C GLN A 125 -11.01 -6.83 -0.73
N VAL A 126 -9.74 -7.11 -0.47
CA VAL A 126 -9.00 -6.64 0.70
C VAL A 126 -7.90 -5.68 0.27
N TYR A 127 -7.99 -4.47 0.78
CA TYR A 127 -7.05 -3.39 0.54
C TYR A 127 -6.28 -3.06 1.81
N VAL A 128 -4.98 -2.86 1.69
CA VAL A 128 -4.10 -2.57 2.83
C VAL A 128 -3.42 -1.22 2.64
N ALA A 129 -3.31 -0.46 3.73
CA ALA A 129 -2.58 0.79 3.80
C ALA A 129 -1.68 0.79 5.05
N LEU A 130 -0.53 1.45 4.97
CA LEU A 130 0.36 1.70 6.10
C LEU A 130 0.53 3.23 6.27
N PRO A 131 -0.30 3.87 7.10
CA PRO A 131 -0.12 5.29 7.43
C PRO A 131 1.23 5.52 8.11
N GLY A 132 1.93 6.59 7.73
CA GLY A 132 3.22 6.94 8.33
C GLY A 132 4.39 6.07 7.87
N SER A 133 4.24 5.33 6.77
CA SER A 133 5.33 4.56 6.17
C SER A 133 6.56 5.44 5.91
N ALA A 134 7.75 4.86 6.08
CA ALA A 134 9.03 5.51 5.75
C ALA A 134 9.15 5.88 4.26
N VAL A 135 8.39 5.22 3.39
CA VAL A 135 8.36 5.49 1.95
C VAL A 135 7.00 5.97 1.48
N THR A 136 6.98 6.64 0.33
CA THR A 136 5.74 7.01 -0.33
C THR A 136 5.03 5.76 -0.85
N ARG A 137 3.80 5.52 -0.38
CA ARG A 137 2.95 4.40 -0.80
C ARG A 137 1.62 4.90 -1.39
N PRO A 138 0.96 4.10 -2.24
CA PRO A 138 -0.45 4.33 -2.59
C PRO A 138 -1.33 4.41 -1.34
N VAL A 139 -2.42 5.17 -1.41
CA VAL A 139 -3.38 5.34 -0.29
C VAL A 139 -3.89 3.99 0.24
N ARG A 140 -4.02 3.02 -0.66
CA ARG A 140 -4.31 1.62 -0.34
C ARG A 140 -3.94 0.73 -1.53
N GLU A 141 -3.62 -0.52 -1.24
CA GLU A 141 -3.24 -1.50 -2.25
C GLU A 141 -4.07 -2.78 -2.13
N LEU A 142 -4.56 -3.33 -3.25
CA LEU A 142 -5.20 -4.64 -3.23
C LEU A 142 -4.14 -5.68 -2.82
N LYS A 143 -4.40 -6.42 -1.74
CA LYS A 143 -3.52 -7.48 -1.24
C LYS A 143 -4.17 -8.86 -1.23
N GLY A 144 -5.48 -8.95 -1.44
CA GLY A 144 -6.16 -10.23 -1.55
C GLY A 144 -7.59 -10.08 -2.01
N PHE A 145 -8.14 -11.16 -2.55
CA PHE A 145 -9.55 -11.24 -2.89
C PHE A 145 -10.03 -12.69 -2.89
N ALA A 146 -11.33 -12.89 -2.69
CA ALA A 146 -11.96 -14.20 -2.78
C ALA A 146 -13.30 -14.11 -3.51
N ASN A 147 -13.56 -15.06 -4.39
CA ASN A 147 -14.85 -15.23 -5.06
C ASN A 147 -15.65 -16.28 -4.30
N VAL A 148 -16.80 -15.89 -3.76
CA VAL A 148 -17.68 -16.76 -2.98
C VAL A 148 -19.06 -16.83 -3.64
N ALA A 149 -19.60 -18.03 -3.77
CA ALA A 149 -21.00 -18.22 -4.15
C ALA A 149 -21.86 -18.21 -2.89
N VAL A 150 -22.91 -17.39 -2.87
CA VAL A 150 -23.80 -17.26 -1.72
C VAL A 150 -25.23 -17.37 -2.23
N ALA A 151 -25.95 -18.40 -1.76
CA ALA A 151 -27.35 -18.58 -2.10
C ALA A 151 -28.20 -17.42 -1.55
N ALA A 152 -29.36 -17.15 -2.17
CA ALA A 152 -30.26 -16.10 -1.71
C ALA A 152 -30.62 -16.27 -0.22
N GLY A 153 -30.42 -15.22 0.58
CA GLY A 153 -30.66 -15.23 2.02
C GLY A 153 -29.63 -15.97 2.88
N ALA A 154 -28.59 -16.56 2.27
CA ALA A 154 -27.53 -17.24 2.99
C ALA A 154 -26.38 -16.30 3.36
N THR A 155 -25.55 -16.74 4.31
CA THR A 155 -24.31 -16.08 4.73
C THR A 155 -23.17 -17.07 4.62
N GLU A 156 -22.06 -16.64 4.01
CA GLU A 156 -20.83 -17.41 3.91
C GLU A 156 -19.68 -16.64 4.59
N SER A 157 -18.82 -17.35 5.31
CA SER A 157 -17.63 -16.75 5.93
C SER A 157 -16.42 -16.89 5.01
N VAL A 158 -15.76 -15.77 4.73
CA VAL A 158 -14.64 -15.69 3.78
C VAL A 158 -13.37 -15.37 4.54
N VAL A 159 -12.34 -16.20 4.38
CA VAL A 159 -11.01 -16.00 4.93
C VAL A 159 -10.01 -15.72 3.81
N ILE A 160 -9.24 -14.64 3.96
CA ILE A 160 -8.21 -14.21 3.01
C ILE A 160 -6.90 -14.05 3.78
N GLU A 161 -5.88 -14.80 3.37
CA GLU A 161 -4.52 -14.73 3.90
C GLU A 161 -3.69 -13.77 3.05
N ILE A 162 -3.01 -12.83 3.68
CA ILE A 162 -2.07 -11.91 3.05
C ILE A 162 -0.68 -12.27 3.57
N PRO A 163 0.18 -12.89 2.74
CA PRO A 163 1.56 -13.21 3.12
C PRO A 163 2.35 -11.97 3.52
N ALA A 164 3.34 -12.13 4.40
CA ALA A 164 4.22 -11.03 4.81
C ALA A 164 4.90 -10.34 3.61
N ASP A 165 5.32 -11.12 2.62
CA ASP A 165 5.97 -10.62 1.39
C ASP A 165 5.08 -9.66 0.59
N ASP A 166 3.75 -9.82 0.67
CA ASP A 166 2.82 -8.93 -0.01
C ASP A 166 2.69 -7.57 0.70
N LEU A 167 3.16 -7.45 1.95
CA LEU A 167 3.20 -6.18 2.70
C LEU A 167 4.47 -5.37 2.40
N ALA A 168 5.46 -6.00 1.78
CA ALA A 168 6.76 -5.42 1.54
C ALA A 168 6.74 -4.30 0.50
N TYR A 169 7.70 -3.38 0.62
CA TYR A 169 8.10 -2.49 -0.47
C TYR A 169 9.53 -2.81 -0.90
N TYR A 170 9.86 -2.47 -2.14
CA TYR A 170 11.21 -2.63 -2.65
C TYR A 170 12.02 -1.38 -2.35
N ASP A 171 13.11 -1.55 -1.60
CA ASP A 171 14.07 -0.50 -1.31
C ASP A 171 15.25 -0.58 -2.29
N THR A 172 15.57 0.54 -2.93
CA THR A 172 16.60 0.58 -3.97
C THR A 172 18.01 0.64 -3.42
N ASP A 173 18.20 1.15 -2.21
CA ASP A 173 19.51 1.28 -1.58
C ASP A 173 19.95 -0.06 -0.97
N LEU A 174 19.00 -0.78 -0.37
CA LEU A 174 19.18 -2.18 0.04
C LEU A 174 19.21 -3.15 -1.16
N ALA A 175 18.61 -2.75 -2.30
CA ALA A 175 18.30 -3.61 -3.44
C ALA A 175 17.48 -4.84 -3.04
N GLY A 176 16.50 -4.67 -2.15
CA GLY A 176 15.75 -5.76 -1.52
C GLY A 176 14.37 -5.36 -1.03
N TRP A 177 13.58 -6.37 -0.65
CA TRP A 177 12.25 -6.18 -0.08
C TRP A 177 12.32 -6.01 1.43
N ILE A 178 11.59 -5.01 1.95
CA ILE A 178 11.47 -4.72 3.38
C ILE A 178 9.99 -4.78 3.78
N VAL A 179 9.69 -5.60 4.78
CA VAL A 179 8.40 -5.56 5.48
C VAL A 179 8.52 -4.59 6.64
N GLU A 180 7.85 -3.45 6.49
CA GLU A 180 7.85 -2.40 7.50
C GLU A 180 6.92 -2.78 8.67
N GLY A 181 7.40 -2.60 9.90
CA GLY A 181 6.56 -2.74 11.08
C GLY A 181 5.65 -1.53 11.28
N GLY A 182 4.45 -1.74 11.78
CA GLY A 182 3.51 -0.65 12.06
C GLY A 182 2.06 -1.09 12.13
N ASP A 183 1.17 -0.10 12.26
CA ASP A 183 -0.27 -0.30 12.32
C ASP A 183 -0.87 -0.23 10.91
N TYR A 184 -1.13 -1.39 10.33
CA TYR A 184 -1.71 -1.53 9.00
C TYR A 184 -3.23 -1.37 9.08
N VAL A 185 -3.77 -0.50 8.21
CA VAL A 185 -5.21 -0.34 8.02
C VAL A 185 -5.66 -1.28 6.91
N VAL A 186 -6.53 -2.23 7.26
CA VAL A 186 -7.08 -3.23 6.37
C VAL A 186 -8.53 -2.88 6.09
N SER A 187 -8.85 -2.63 4.82
CA SER A 187 -10.19 -2.31 4.35
C SER A 187 -10.75 -3.43 3.49
N VAL A 188 -12.02 -3.77 3.69
CA VAL A 188 -12.73 -4.80 2.94
C VAL A 188 -13.89 -4.16 2.17
N GLY A 189 -14.04 -4.53 0.91
CA GLY A 189 -15.05 -3.93 0.03
C GLY A 189 -15.41 -4.77 -1.19
N ALA A 190 -16.38 -4.26 -1.95
CA ALA A 190 -16.81 -4.84 -3.23
C ALA A 190 -16.17 -4.15 -4.45
N SER A 191 -15.43 -3.05 -4.23
CA SER A 191 -14.55 -2.39 -5.20
C SER A 191 -13.54 -1.49 -4.46
N SER A 192 -12.57 -0.89 -5.16
CA SER A 192 -11.60 0.02 -4.53
C SER A 192 -12.23 1.27 -3.88
N ARG A 193 -13.45 1.63 -4.33
CA ARG A 193 -14.23 2.77 -3.82
C ARG A 193 -15.60 2.39 -3.22
N ASP A 194 -15.87 1.11 -3.03
CA ASP A 194 -17.01 0.59 -2.25
C ASP A 194 -16.45 -0.25 -1.10
N LEU A 195 -15.85 0.44 -0.13
CA LEU A 195 -15.31 -0.14 1.09
C LEU A 195 -16.38 -0.15 2.16
N ARG A 196 -16.63 -1.33 2.75
CA ARG A 196 -17.77 -1.58 3.63
C ARG A 196 -17.37 -1.80 5.09
N GLY A 197 -16.11 -2.11 5.33
CA GLY A 197 -15.55 -2.23 6.66
C GLY A 197 -14.04 -2.06 6.65
N SER A 198 -13.48 -1.72 7.82
CA SER A 198 -12.04 -1.64 8.02
C SER A 198 -11.67 -2.00 9.46
N ALA A 199 -10.47 -2.54 9.64
CA ALA A 199 -9.87 -2.78 10.94
C ALA A 199 -8.36 -2.50 10.87
N THR A 200 -7.73 -2.30 12.03
CA THR A 200 -6.29 -2.06 12.14
C THR A 200 -5.61 -3.26 12.78
N VAL A 201 -4.42 -3.60 12.29
CA VAL A 201 -3.59 -4.68 12.82
C VAL A 201 -2.13 -4.25 12.90
N SER A 202 -1.48 -4.53 14.03
CA SER A 202 -0.05 -4.25 14.21
C SER A 202 0.78 -5.40 13.66
N VAL A 203 1.70 -5.09 12.75
CA VAL A 203 2.67 -6.03 12.15
C VAL A 203 4.07 -5.64 12.63
N ALA A 204 4.89 -6.63 13.01
CA ALA A 204 6.21 -6.37 13.60
C ALA A 204 7.25 -5.87 12.58
N GLY A 205 7.10 -6.22 11.30
CA GLY A 205 8.11 -6.03 10.27
C GLY A 205 9.15 -7.15 10.24
N ASP A 206 10.03 -7.14 9.24
CA ASP A 206 11.07 -8.17 9.06
C ASP A 206 12.42 -7.82 9.70
N GLY A 207 12.51 -6.67 10.35
CA GLY A 207 13.72 -6.19 11.03
C GLY A 207 14.86 -5.82 10.09
N LYS A 208 14.65 -5.85 8.76
CA LYS A 208 15.64 -5.34 7.81
C LYS A 208 15.71 -3.82 7.93
N ALA A 209 16.92 -3.30 7.84
CA ALA A 209 17.16 -1.87 7.83
C ALA A 209 17.98 -1.49 6.61
N VAL A 210 17.72 -0.30 6.09
CA VAL A 210 18.53 0.27 5.00
C VAL A 210 19.91 0.63 5.57
N PRO A 211 21.01 0.21 4.91
CA PRO A 211 22.35 0.55 5.37
C PRO A 211 22.53 2.06 5.51
N LEU A 212 23.03 2.48 6.67
CA LEU A 212 23.33 3.88 6.94
C LEU A 212 24.58 4.33 6.18
N SER A 213 24.64 5.62 5.87
CA SER A 213 25.82 6.29 5.32
C SER A 213 26.09 7.60 6.06
N VAL A 214 27.21 8.27 5.73
CA VAL A 214 27.51 9.60 6.29
C VAL A 214 26.52 10.67 5.82
N GLU A 215 25.87 10.45 4.68
CA GLU A 215 24.82 11.31 4.14
C GLU A 215 23.42 10.95 4.68
N SER A 216 23.30 9.82 5.39
CA SER A 216 22.05 9.45 6.04
C SER A 216 21.66 10.49 7.08
N THR A 217 20.36 10.76 7.14
CA THR A 217 19.81 11.78 8.02
C THR A 217 19.83 11.34 9.49
N LEU A 218 19.83 12.28 10.42
CA LEU A 218 19.71 11.95 11.85
C LEU A 218 18.43 11.13 12.14
N GLY A 219 17.34 11.37 11.40
CA GLY A 219 16.11 10.59 11.50
C GLY A 219 16.28 9.13 11.11
N GLU A 220 17.01 8.86 10.02
CA GLU A 220 17.38 7.49 9.59
C GLU A 220 18.24 6.81 10.65
N TRP A 221 19.26 7.51 11.17
CA TRP A 221 20.13 6.97 12.22
C TRP A 221 19.37 6.63 13.50
N LEU A 222 18.42 7.48 13.92
CA LEU A 222 17.62 7.27 15.13
C LEU A 222 16.56 6.17 14.96
N SER A 223 16.09 5.94 13.74
CA SER A 223 15.12 4.89 13.42
C SER A 223 15.78 3.55 13.10
N HIS A 224 17.09 3.54 12.83
CA HIS A 224 17.85 2.33 12.54
C HIS A 224 17.98 1.43 13.79
N PRO A 225 17.79 0.10 13.69
CA PRO A 225 17.79 -0.82 14.84
C PRO A 225 19.01 -0.72 15.75
N VAL A 226 20.18 -0.44 15.16
CA VAL A 226 21.47 -0.31 15.86
C VAL A 226 21.98 1.14 15.84
N GLY A 227 21.50 1.97 14.91
CA GLY A 227 22.10 3.27 14.62
C GLY A 227 21.94 4.26 15.75
N ALA A 228 20.78 4.28 16.42
CA ALA A 228 20.51 5.17 17.54
C ALA A 228 21.46 4.91 18.71
N GLN A 229 21.75 3.63 18.99
CA GLN A 229 22.66 3.24 20.06
C GLN A 229 24.11 3.60 19.71
N VAL A 230 24.54 3.32 18.47
CA VAL A 230 25.89 3.66 18.00
C VAL A 230 26.12 5.17 18.02
N LEU A 231 25.17 5.95 17.51
CA LEU A 231 25.21 7.41 17.51
C LEU A 231 25.22 7.97 18.94
N GLY A 232 24.36 7.47 19.82
CA GLY A 232 24.32 7.89 21.22
C GLY A 232 25.62 7.61 21.97
N ALA A 233 26.22 6.43 21.75
CA ALA A 233 27.51 6.07 22.34
C ALA A 233 28.65 6.96 21.83
N ALA A 234 28.63 7.31 20.55
CA ALA A 234 29.61 8.19 19.94
C ALA A 234 29.54 9.61 20.52
N LEU A 235 28.34 10.20 20.58
CA LEU A 235 28.11 11.54 21.12
C LEU A 235 28.51 11.65 22.60
N ALA A 236 28.28 10.60 23.38
CA ALA A 236 28.70 10.53 24.77
C ALA A 236 30.23 10.49 24.95
N GLN A 237 30.96 9.92 23.99
CA GLN A 237 32.43 9.84 24.01
C GLN A 237 33.11 11.09 23.49
N THR A 238 32.56 11.73 22.45
CA THR A 238 33.14 12.93 21.82
C THR A 238 32.77 14.23 22.54
N GLY A 239 31.71 14.23 23.36
CA GLY A 239 31.26 15.39 24.12
C GLY A 239 30.57 16.45 23.25
N ASP A 240 30.01 16.07 22.10
CA ASP A 240 29.29 16.97 21.20
C ASP A 240 27.92 17.38 21.79
N ALA A 241 27.99 18.37 22.69
CA ALA A 241 26.83 18.91 23.41
C ALA A 241 25.82 19.59 22.47
N ALA A 242 26.23 20.00 21.26
CA ALA A 242 25.36 20.66 20.30
C ALA A 242 24.39 19.67 19.67
N VAL A 243 24.89 18.55 19.15
CA VAL A 243 24.03 17.47 18.59
C VAL A 243 23.24 16.79 19.71
N ALA A 244 23.87 16.52 20.87
CA ALA A 244 23.15 15.94 22.01
C ALA A 244 22.03 16.84 22.54
N GLY A 245 22.27 18.16 22.62
CA GLY A 245 21.25 19.14 23.01
C GLY A 245 20.12 19.27 21.99
N MET A 246 20.44 19.19 20.70
CA MET A 246 19.46 19.19 19.60
C MET A 246 18.54 17.96 19.65
N LEU A 247 19.09 16.78 19.98
CA LEU A 247 18.32 15.55 20.12
C LEU A 247 17.50 15.48 21.42
N ALA A 248 17.91 16.19 22.47
CA ALA A 248 17.22 16.23 23.76
C ALA A 248 15.96 17.12 23.74
N ASP A 249 15.91 18.15 22.89
CA ASP A 249 14.73 19.01 22.74
C ASP A 249 13.76 18.46 21.67
N PRO A 250 12.49 18.14 22.00
CA PRO A 250 11.55 17.54 21.06
C PRO A 250 11.17 18.41 19.84
N GLY A 251 11.35 19.73 19.92
CA GLY A 251 11.10 20.66 18.82
C GLY A 251 12.30 20.70 17.87
N LEU A 252 13.50 20.88 18.42
CA LEU A 252 14.74 20.89 17.64
C LEU A 252 15.04 19.52 17.02
N ARG A 253 14.74 18.42 17.72
CA ARG A 253 14.89 17.07 17.19
C ARG A 253 14.11 16.87 15.89
N ARG A 254 12.83 17.29 15.85
CA ARG A 254 12.00 17.20 14.64
C ARG A 254 12.56 18.03 13.48
N MET A 255 13.21 19.15 13.76
CA MET A 255 13.89 19.95 12.73
C MET A 255 15.20 19.29 12.26
N ALA A 256 15.87 18.58 13.17
CA ALA A 256 17.15 17.93 12.92
C ALA A 256 17.03 16.59 12.19
N GLU A 257 15.88 15.92 12.25
CA GLU A 257 15.64 14.61 11.65
C GLU A 257 15.96 14.57 10.15
N GLY A 258 15.80 15.68 9.42
CA GLY A 258 16.15 15.77 8.00
C GLY A 258 17.60 16.21 7.71
N ILE A 259 18.43 16.44 8.72
CA ILE A 259 19.82 16.89 8.54
C ILE A 259 20.73 15.66 8.38
N PRO A 260 21.53 15.55 7.31
CA PRO A 260 22.55 14.51 7.17
C PRO A 260 23.52 14.51 8.34
N LEU A 261 23.92 13.32 8.82
CA LEU A 261 24.81 13.17 9.97
C LEU A 261 26.11 13.98 9.80
N ILE A 262 26.73 13.91 8.61
CA ILE A 262 27.94 14.68 8.28
C ILE A 262 27.75 16.19 8.43
N ARG A 263 26.56 16.71 8.13
CA ARG A 263 26.24 18.14 8.27
C ARG A 263 25.98 18.51 9.72
N ALA A 264 25.23 17.68 10.45
CA ALA A 264 24.94 17.89 11.86
C ALA A 264 26.23 18.00 12.69
N ILE A 265 27.20 17.14 12.42
CA ILE A 265 28.51 17.14 13.07
C ILE A 265 29.43 18.25 12.53
N GLY A 266 29.29 18.63 11.25
CA GLY A 266 29.99 19.79 10.70
C GLY A 266 29.64 21.11 11.40
N PHE A 267 28.41 21.24 11.94
CA PHE A 267 27.98 22.44 12.68
C PHE A 267 28.59 22.55 14.08
N SER A 268 29.06 21.46 14.69
CA SER A 268 29.62 21.47 16.05
C SER A 268 31.11 21.87 16.12
N GLY A 269 31.76 22.08 14.97
CA GLY A 269 33.13 22.57 14.89
C GLY A 269 34.18 21.49 15.22
N ASN A 270 34.47 20.64 14.23
CA ASN A 270 35.61 19.70 14.17
C ASN A 270 35.66 18.56 15.22
N ALA A 271 34.53 18.17 15.83
CA ALA A 271 34.55 17.13 16.88
C ALA A 271 34.74 15.68 16.39
N VAL A 272 34.48 15.38 15.11
CA VAL A 272 34.58 14.02 14.54
C VAL A 272 35.31 14.05 13.19
N SER A 273 36.36 13.25 13.05
CA SER A 273 37.08 13.11 11.78
C SER A 273 36.28 12.28 10.76
N PRO A 274 36.56 12.42 9.44
CA PRO A 274 35.95 11.54 8.43
C PRO A 274 36.14 10.05 8.73
N GLU A 275 37.32 9.66 9.22
CA GLU A 275 37.62 8.27 9.60
C GLU A 275 36.74 7.78 10.76
N GLN A 276 36.43 8.65 11.72
CA GLN A 276 35.52 8.33 12.82
C GLN A 276 34.07 8.22 12.33
N LEU A 277 33.64 9.04 11.37
CA LEU A 277 32.31 8.90 10.74
C LEU A 277 32.18 7.57 9.99
N ASP A 278 33.20 7.17 9.24
CA ASP A 278 33.21 5.88 8.53
C ASP A 278 33.18 4.71 9.52
N GLN A 279 33.86 4.81 10.65
CA GLN A 279 33.80 3.80 11.73
C GLN A 279 32.40 3.70 12.35
N LEU A 280 31.71 4.83 12.54
CA LEU A 280 30.33 4.83 13.04
C LEU A 280 29.39 4.17 12.05
N VAL A 281 29.51 4.51 10.76
CA VAL A 281 28.72 3.88 9.68
C VAL A 281 28.96 2.38 9.66
N ALA A 282 30.23 1.95 9.69
CA ALA A 282 30.57 0.53 9.71
C ALA A 282 30.03 -0.19 10.95
N ALA A 283 30.08 0.44 12.13
CA ALA A 283 29.55 -0.12 13.36
C ALA A 283 28.01 -0.22 13.37
N ALA A 284 27.32 0.72 12.72
CA ALA A 284 25.86 0.72 12.64
C ALA A 284 25.33 -0.31 11.63
N ASN A 285 26.11 -0.63 10.60
CA ASN A 285 25.76 -1.58 9.53
C ASN A 285 26.29 -3.02 9.76
N ALA A 286 26.93 -3.28 10.90
CA ALA A 286 27.51 -4.58 11.26
C ALA A 286 26.48 -5.52 11.89
#